data_AF-A0A924FCU0-F1
#
_entry.id   AF-A0A924FCU0-F1
#
_cell.length_a   1.000
_cell.length_b   1.000
_cell.length_c   1.000
_cell.angle_alpha   90.00
_cell.angle_beta   90.00
_cell.angle_gamma   90.00
#
_symmetry.space_group_name_H-M   'P 1'
#
loop_
_entity.id
_entity.type
_entity.pdbx_description
1 polymer ?
#
loop_
_entity_poly.entity_id
_entity_poly.type
_entity_poly.pdbx_seq_one_letter_code
_entity_poly.pdbx_strand_id
1 'polypeptide(L)'
;MYGETALRIFYGLDRFSEDLDFSLLAVDPDFSLEKYQDAIINEFAALGMQVFISEKQKAAKSNINSAFLKSETIWKELVLEGVIPQNGLKEVASIKIKIEVDKEPPLGFSTEDKLLLKSFSFYVKCLSLPDLFAGKMHALLFQKWGTNVKGRDWYDME
;
A
#
# COMPACT_ATOMS: atom_id res chain seq x y z
N MET A 1 0.04 -8.37 -0.74
CA MET A 1 0.64 -7.06 -0.44
C MET A 1 1.95 -6.92 -1.21
N TYR A 2 2.22 -5.75 -1.77
CA TYR A 2 3.50 -5.43 -2.41
C TYR A 2 3.92 -3.98 -2.13
N GLY A 3 4.94 -3.50 -2.84
CA GLY A 3 5.38 -2.11 -2.77
C GLY A 3 6.27 -1.82 -1.58
N GLU A 4 6.47 -0.52 -1.33
CA GLU A 4 7.43 -0.02 -0.34
C GLU A 4 7.04 -0.42 1.09
N THR A 5 5.75 -0.43 1.43
CA THR A 5 5.31 -0.84 2.76
C THR A 5 5.52 -2.33 3.00
N ALA A 6 5.45 -3.18 1.96
CA ALA A 6 5.81 -4.59 2.10
C ALA A 6 7.31 -4.75 2.41
N LEU A 7 8.17 -3.99 1.72
CA LEU A 7 9.62 -3.92 1.98
C LEU A 7 9.90 -3.44 3.41
N ARG A 8 9.20 -2.40 3.87
CA ARG A 8 9.33 -1.85 5.21
C ARG A 8 8.92 -2.85 6.30
N ILE A 9 7.73 -3.43 6.19
CA ILE A 9 7.17 -4.29 7.25
C ILE A 9 7.90 -5.64 7.32
N PHE A 10 8.22 -6.25 6.18
CA PHE A 10 8.69 -7.64 6.13
C PHE A 10 10.16 -7.82 5.81
N TYR A 11 10.83 -6.79 5.31
CA TYR A 11 12.24 -6.85 4.89
C TYR A 11 13.11 -5.75 5.51
N GLY A 12 12.57 -4.96 6.44
CA GLY A 12 13.36 -4.05 7.27
C GLY A 12 13.83 -2.78 6.56
N LEU A 13 13.17 -2.37 5.48
CA LEU A 13 13.50 -1.11 4.81
C LEU A 13 13.35 0.07 5.79
N ASP A 14 14.45 0.78 6.05
CA ASP A 14 14.55 1.81 7.08
C ASP A 14 14.10 3.20 6.61
N ARG A 15 12.88 3.27 6.08
CA ARG A 15 12.23 4.56 5.83
C ARG A 15 10.72 4.48 5.98
N PHE A 16 10.11 5.65 6.07
CA PHE A 16 8.66 5.75 6.12
C PHE A 16 8.02 5.43 4.75
N SER A 17 6.85 4.81 4.81
CA SER A 17 5.97 4.59 3.66
C SER A 17 4.52 4.72 4.13
N GLU A 18 3.72 5.43 3.33
CA GLU A 18 2.34 5.85 3.63
C GLU A 18 1.30 5.09 2.79
N ASP A 19 1.74 4.35 1.77
CA ASP A 19 0.90 3.66 0.81
C ASP A 19 0.83 2.15 1.14
N LEU A 20 -0.37 1.58 1.11
CA LEU A 20 -0.62 0.14 1.22
C LEU A 20 -1.06 -0.41 -0.14
N ASP A 21 -0.16 -1.13 -0.79
CA ASP A 21 -0.41 -1.71 -2.11
C ASP A 21 -0.80 -3.19 -2.02
N PHE A 22 -1.93 -3.53 -2.61
CA PHE A 22 -2.44 -4.89 -2.75
C PHE A 22 -2.73 -5.22 -4.19
N SER A 23 -2.60 -6.51 -4.53
CA SER A 23 -3.07 -7.05 -5.80
C SER A 23 -3.88 -8.29 -5.49
N LEU A 24 -4.89 -8.56 -6.31
CA LEU A 24 -5.64 -9.79 -6.22
C LEU A 24 -4.75 -11.00 -6.60
N LEU A 25 -5.23 -12.21 -6.33
CA LEU A 25 -4.53 -13.42 -6.79
C LEU A 25 -5.02 -13.88 -8.16
N ALA A 26 -6.22 -13.47 -8.53
CA ALA A 26 -6.84 -13.71 -9.82
C ALA A 26 -7.62 -12.46 -10.21
N VAL A 27 -7.85 -12.30 -11.51
CA VAL A 27 -8.61 -11.17 -12.05
C VAL A 27 -10.05 -11.23 -11.50
N ASP A 28 -10.50 -10.12 -10.91
CA ASP A 28 -11.89 -9.96 -10.45
C ASP A 28 -12.36 -8.52 -10.74
N PRO A 29 -13.07 -8.31 -11.86
CA PRO A 29 -13.60 -7.00 -12.23
C PRO A 29 -14.63 -6.48 -11.20
N ASP A 30 -15.36 -7.38 -10.55
CA ASP A 30 -16.44 -7.08 -9.61
C ASP A 30 -15.93 -6.87 -8.17
N PHE A 31 -14.62 -6.94 -7.96
CA PHE A 31 -14.01 -6.66 -6.67
C PHE A 31 -14.37 -5.24 -6.20
N SER A 32 -14.81 -5.12 -4.94
CA SER A 32 -15.04 -3.82 -4.30
C SER A 32 -14.40 -3.83 -2.91
N LEU A 33 -13.59 -2.80 -2.65
CA LEU A 33 -12.98 -2.58 -1.34
C LEU A 33 -14.02 -2.14 -0.29
N GLU A 34 -15.22 -1.71 -0.71
CA GLU A 34 -16.33 -1.35 0.19
C GLU A 34 -16.71 -2.49 1.13
N LYS A 35 -16.63 -3.74 0.65
CA LYS A 35 -16.92 -4.94 1.43
C LYS A 35 -16.07 -5.07 2.71
N TYR A 36 -14.95 -4.38 2.78
CA TYR A 36 -14.01 -4.41 3.91
C TYR A 36 -14.04 -3.14 4.76
N GLN A 37 -14.79 -2.10 4.38
CA GLN A 37 -14.76 -0.79 5.05
C GLN A 37 -15.22 -0.87 6.50
N ASP A 38 -16.35 -1.53 6.76
CA ASP A 38 -16.88 -1.66 8.12
C ASP A 38 -15.91 -2.42 9.03
N ALA A 39 -15.27 -3.48 8.51
CA ALA A 39 -14.26 -4.23 9.25
C ALA A 39 -13.06 -3.34 9.60
N ILE A 40 -12.55 -2.56 8.65
CA ILE A 40 -11.45 -1.62 8.88
C ILE A 40 -11.84 -0.60 9.97
N ILE A 41 -13.01 0.03 9.86
CA ILE A 41 -13.49 1.01 10.84
C ILE A 41 -13.61 0.39 12.24
N ASN A 42 -14.20 -0.80 12.33
CA ASN A 42 -14.39 -1.50 13.60
C ASN A 42 -13.06 -1.88 14.27
N GLU A 43 -12.07 -2.34 13.50
CA GLU A 43 -10.73 -2.65 14.03
C GLU A 43 -10.02 -1.41 14.59
N PHE A 44 -10.08 -0.29 13.87
CA PHE A 44 -9.54 0.97 14.38
C PHE A 44 -10.30 1.48 15.62
N ALA A 45 -11.63 1.38 15.62
CA ALA A 45 -12.46 1.77 16.75
C ALA A 45 -12.18 0.91 18.00
N ALA A 46 -11.93 -0.39 17.83
CA ALA A 46 -11.53 -1.30 18.91
C ALA A 46 -10.18 -0.91 19.55
N LEU A 47 -9.31 -0.25 18.78
CA LEU A 47 -8.04 0.32 19.26
C LEU A 47 -8.18 1.76 19.79
N GLY A 48 -9.39 2.29 19.88
CA GLY A 48 -9.67 3.65 20.36
C GLY A 48 -9.33 4.75 19.35
N MET A 49 -9.22 4.41 18.07
CA MET A 49 -8.93 5.35 16.98
C MET A 49 -10.19 5.60 16.14
N GLN A 50 -10.44 6.86 15.80
CA GLN A 50 -11.49 7.23 14.85
C GLN A 50 -10.88 7.34 13.45
N VAL A 51 -11.49 6.65 12.48
CA VAL A 51 -11.03 6.67 11.09
C VAL A 51 -12.18 6.97 10.14
N PHE A 52 -11.87 7.73 9.10
CA PHE A 52 -12.78 8.05 8.01
C PHE A 52 -12.23 7.48 6.71
N ILE A 53 -13.07 6.76 5.97
CA ILE A 53 -12.70 6.20 4.68
C ILE A 53 -13.30 7.07 3.60
N SER A 54 -12.45 7.68 2.77
CA SER A 54 -12.88 8.44 1.61
C SER A 54 -12.47 7.73 0.33
N GLU A 55 -13.39 7.64 -0.62
CA GLU A 55 -13.11 7.11 -1.95
C GLU A 55 -12.82 8.27 -2.90
N LYS A 56 -11.71 8.14 -3.65
CA LYS A 56 -11.38 9.06 -4.73
C LYS A 56 -11.34 8.26 -6.03
N GLN A 57 -12.28 8.53 -6.92
CA GLN A 57 -12.18 8.01 -8.29
C GLN A 57 -11.08 8.75 -9.05
N LYS A 58 -10.23 8.01 -9.74
CA LYS A 58 -9.15 8.57 -10.55
C LYS A 58 -9.75 9.34 -11.74
N ALA A 59 -9.67 10.66 -11.73
CA ALA A 59 -10.21 11.50 -12.81
C ALA A 59 -9.44 11.38 -14.14
N ALA A 60 -8.25 10.77 -14.17
CA ALA A 60 -7.44 10.63 -15.38
C ALA A 60 -6.54 9.39 -15.38
N LYS A 61 -6.39 8.75 -16.56
CA LYS A 61 -5.32 7.78 -16.85
C LYS A 61 -3.96 8.46 -16.60
N SER A 62 -3.28 8.14 -15.50
CA SER A 62 -1.91 8.61 -15.31
C SER A 62 -0.97 7.76 -16.16
N ASN A 63 -0.19 8.39 -17.04
CA ASN A 63 0.88 7.76 -17.84
C ASN A 63 2.08 7.26 -17.00
N ILE A 64 1.95 7.21 -15.68
CA ILE A 64 2.94 6.62 -14.78
C ILE A 64 2.56 5.15 -14.63
N ASN A 65 3.08 4.33 -15.53
CA ASN A 65 3.14 2.89 -15.33
C ASN A 65 4.15 2.66 -14.20
N SER A 66 3.69 2.63 -12.94
CA SER A 66 4.37 1.73 -12.02
C SER A 66 4.20 0.33 -12.64
N ALA A 67 5.18 -0.55 -12.46
CA ALA A 67 5.27 -1.82 -13.16
C ALA A 67 4.03 -2.73 -13.13
N PHE A 68 3.09 -2.43 -12.23
CA PHE A 68 1.90 -3.20 -11.94
C PHE A 68 0.60 -2.40 -12.19
N LEU A 69 0.66 -1.09 -12.45
CA LEU A 69 -0.54 -0.27 -12.60
C LEU A 69 -1.13 -0.40 -14.01
N LYS A 70 -1.99 -1.39 -14.22
CA LYS A 70 -2.95 -1.38 -15.33
C LYS A 70 -4.18 -0.53 -15.00
N SER A 71 -5.01 -0.29 -16.01
CA SER A 71 -6.11 0.69 -16.04
C SER A 71 -7.21 0.49 -14.98
N GLU A 72 -7.20 -0.58 -14.18
CA GLU A 72 -8.30 -1.01 -13.31
C GLU A 72 -7.93 -1.13 -11.81
N THR A 73 -7.10 -0.22 -11.30
CA THR A 73 -6.78 -0.13 -9.87
C THR A 73 -7.87 0.66 -9.11
N ILE A 74 -8.36 0.13 -7.98
CA ILE A 74 -9.20 0.86 -7.00
C ILE A 74 -8.33 1.44 -5.90
N TRP A 75 -8.65 2.66 -5.46
CA TRP A 75 -7.88 3.38 -4.45
C TRP A 75 -8.78 4.11 -3.48
N LYS A 76 -8.48 3.97 -2.20
CA LYS A 76 -9.18 4.62 -1.10
C LYS A 76 -8.18 5.30 -0.16
N GLU A 77 -8.56 6.47 0.35
CA GLU A 77 -7.78 7.23 1.32
C GLU A 77 -8.42 7.02 2.70
N LEU A 78 -7.69 6.38 3.60
CA LEU A 78 -8.01 6.33 5.02
C LEU A 78 -7.44 7.57 5.69
N VAL A 79 -8.30 8.35 6.33
CA VAL A 79 -7.90 9.50 7.15
C VAL A 79 -8.12 9.12 8.60
N LEU A 80 -7.04 9.04 9.36
CA LEU A 80 -7.07 8.84 10.80
C LEU A 80 -7.04 10.21 11.47
N GLU A 81 -8.11 10.54 12.17
CA GLU A 81 -8.20 11.76 12.97
C GLU A 81 -8.00 11.42 14.44
N GLY A 82 -7.42 12.34 15.22
CA GLY A 82 -7.31 12.10 16.66
C GLY A 82 -6.17 11.16 17.08
N VAL A 83 -5.22 10.81 16.18
CA VAL A 83 -4.10 9.93 16.56
C VAL A 83 -3.18 10.70 17.52
N ILE A 84 -3.30 10.38 18.82
CA ILE A 84 -2.41 10.92 19.85
C ILE A 84 -1.06 10.22 19.70
N PRO A 85 0.04 10.95 19.44
CA PRO A 85 1.35 10.36 19.48
C PRO A 85 1.57 9.78 20.88
N GLN A 86 1.93 8.50 21.00
CA GLN A 86 2.19 7.85 22.29
C GLN A 86 3.30 8.54 23.12
N ASN A 87 3.99 9.52 22.53
CA ASN A 87 5.13 10.24 23.11
C ASN A 87 4.74 11.54 23.85
N GLY A 88 3.48 11.73 24.24
CA GLY A 88 3.08 12.87 25.08
C GLY A 88 3.04 14.23 24.37
N LEU A 89 3.11 14.23 23.03
CA LEU A 89 2.88 15.43 22.22
C LEU A 89 1.39 15.76 22.26
N LYS A 90 1.05 17.00 22.65
CA LYS A 90 -0.33 17.53 22.65
C LYS A 90 -0.92 17.74 21.25
N GLU A 91 -0.15 17.45 20.21
CA GLU A 91 -0.59 17.63 18.83
C GLU A 91 -1.33 16.38 18.33
N VAL A 92 -2.58 16.59 17.97
CA VAL A 92 -3.37 15.62 17.23
C VAL A 92 -2.90 15.67 15.78
N ALA A 93 -2.09 14.70 15.36
CA ALA A 93 -1.70 14.58 13.97
C ALA A 93 -2.75 13.78 13.21
N SER A 94 -3.25 14.31 12.09
CA SER A 94 -4.03 13.52 11.14
C SER A 94 -3.08 12.72 10.26
N ILE A 95 -3.24 11.41 10.22
CA ILE A 95 -2.46 10.51 9.37
C ILE A 95 -3.32 10.11 8.18
N LYS A 96 -2.76 10.18 6.98
CA LYS A 96 -3.42 9.69 5.77
C LYS A 96 -2.71 8.44 5.29
N ILE A 97 -3.48 7.38 5.08
CA ILE A 97 -2.99 6.12 4.52
C ILE A 97 -3.73 5.88 3.22
N LYS A 98 -2.99 5.65 2.14
CA LYS A 98 -3.58 5.29 0.86
C LYS A 98 -3.64 3.77 0.74
N ILE A 99 -4.80 3.22 0.38
CA ILE A 99 -4.94 1.81 0.02
C ILE A 99 -5.15 1.74 -1.47
N GLU A 100 -4.29 0.99 -2.16
CA GLU A 100 -4.45 0.63 -3.57
C GLU A 100 -4.67 -0.86 -3.73
N VAL A 101 -5.61 -1.24 -4.59
CA VAL A 101 -5.85 -2.64 -4.97
C VAL A 101 -5.86 -2.79 -6.48
N ASP A 102 -4.91 -3.55 -7.00
CA ASP A 102 -4.86 -3.97 -8.40
C ASP A 102 -5.76 -5.18 -8.65
N LYS A 103 -6.75 -5.01 -9.55
CA LYS A 103 -7.73 -6.04 -9.93
C LYS A 103 -7.28 -6.93 -11.07
N GLU A 104 -6.27 -6.52 -11.83
CA GLU A 104 -5.79 -7.27 -12.99
C GLU A 104 -4.29 -7.59 -12.83
N PRO A 105 -3.95 -8.47 -11.87
CA PRO A 105 -2.56 -8.75 -11.53
C PRO A 105 -1.79 -9.20 -12.76
N PRO A 106 -0.59 -8.65 -13.00
CA PRO A 106 0.32 -9.22 -13.98
C PRO A 106 0.65 -10.67 -13.61
N LEU A 107 0.57 -11.55 -14.61
CA LEU A 107 0.81 -12.98 -14.46
C LEU A 107 2.28 -13.26 -14.15
N GLY A 108 2.55 -14.23 -13.27
CA GLY A 108 3.88 -14.82 -13.08
C GLY A 108 4.63 -14.41 -11.81
N PHE A 109 4.08 -13.53 -10.97
CA PHE A 109 4.67 -13.21 -9.68
C PHE A 109 4.41 -14.33 -8.66
N SER A 110 5.44 -14.65 -7.88
CA SER A 110 5.35 -15.57 -6.75
C SER A 110 4.98 -14.83 -5.48
N THR A 111 4.31 -15.54 -4.57
CA THR A 111 3.93 -15.00 -3.27
C THR A 111 4.48 -15.87 -2.15
N GLU A 112 4.68 -15.26 -1.00
CA GLU A 112 5.03 -15.92 0.24
C GLU A 112 4.17 -15.42 1.39
N ASP A 113 3.93 -16.29 2.37
CA ASP A 113 3.18 -15.95 3.57
C ASP A 113 4.16 -15.45 4.64
N LYS A 114 4.04 -14.19 5.03
CA LYS A 114 4.83 -13.55 6.08
C LYS A 114 4.01 -13.43 7.35
N LEU A 115 4.59 -13.84 8.49
CA LEU A 115 3.95 -13.69 9.80
C LEU A 115 4.19 -12.27 10.33
N LEU A 116 3.13 -11.50 10.55
CA LEU A 116 3.19 -10.24 11.29
C LEU A 116 2.76 -10.49 12.73
N LEU A 117 3.62 -10.11 13.68
CA LEU A 117 3.41 -10.34 15.13
C LEU A 117 2.86 -9.10 15.86
N LYS A 118 2.82 -7.95 15.19
CA LYS A 118 2.51 -6.66 15.82
C LYS A 118 1.00 -6.45 15.92
N SER A 119 0.53 -5.97 17.07
CA SER A 119 -0.88 -5.86 17.49
C SER A 119 -1.59 -7.20 17.72
N PHE A 120 -1.44 -8.16 16.81
CA PHE A 120 -1.81 -9.56 16.96
C PHE A 120 -1.09 -10.39 15.88
N SER A 121 -1.06 -11.72 16.02
CA SER A 121 -0.37 -12.60 15.07
C SER A 121 -1.27 -12.97 13.90
N PHE A 122 -0.86 -12.62 12.68
CA PHE A 122 -1.56 -13.04 11.46
C PHE A 122 -0.60 -13.17 10.28
N TYR A 123 -0.98 -13.99 9.30
CA TYR A 123 -0.23 -14.14 8.06
C TYR A 123 -0.70 -13.12 7.03
N VAL A 124 0.27 -12.52 6.35
CA VAL A 124 0.05 -11.64 5.20
C VAL A 124 0.71 -12.29 3.99
N LYS A 125 -0.08 -12.47 2.93
CA LYS A 125 0.45 -12.90 1.64
C LYS A 125 1.13 -11.72 0.95
N CYS A 126 2.43 -11.83 0.75
CA CYS A 126 3.27 -10.81 0.13
C CYS A 126 3.84 -11.32 -1.19
N LEU A 127 4.13 -10.41 -2.13
CA LEU A 127 5.01 -10.77 -3.24
C LEU A 127 6.38 -11.18 -2.68
N SER A 128 7.02 -12.15 -3.34
CA SER A 128 8.37 -12.57 -2.98
C SER A 128 9.36 -11.43 -3.09
N LEU A 129 10.46 -11.48 -2.33
CA LEU A 129 11.51 -10.45 -2.43
C LEU A 129 12.04 -10.23 -3.87
N PRO A 130 12.36 -11.28 -4.67
CA PRO A 130 12.76 -11.10 -6.06
C PRO A 130 11.73 -10.35 -6.91
N ASP A 131 10.45 -10.63 -6.69
CA ASP A 131 9.35 -10.02 -7.45
C ASP A 131 9.10 -8.57 -7.04
N LEU A 132 9.23 -8.26 -5.75
CA LEU A 132 9.23 -6.88 -5.24
C LEU A 132 10.37 -6.06 -5.87
N PHE A 133 11.56 -6.64 -5.94
CA PHE A 133 12.73 -6.03 -6.57
C PHE A 133 12.52 -5.81 -8.07
N ALA A 134 12.03 -6.82 -8.80
CA ALA A 134 11.73 -6.71 -10.22
C ALA A 134 10.71 -5.61 -10.51
N GLY A 135 9.69 -5.51 -9.66
CA GLY A 135 8.71 -4.45 -9.68
C GLY A 135 9.31 -3.06 -9.56
N LYS A 136 10.25 -2.91 -8.62
CA LYS A 136 10.96 -1.65 -8.39
C LYS A 136 11.90 -1.29 -9.54
N MET A 137 12.63 -2.27 -10.05
CA MET A 137 13.46 -2.12 -11.24
C MET A 137 12.65 -1.63 -12.44
N HIS A 138 11.48 -2.21 -12.68
CA HIS A 138 10.61 -1.74 -13.74
C HIS A 138 10.07 -0.33 -13.46
N ALA A 139 9.67 -0.01 -12.23
CA ALA A 139 9.24 1.35 -11.89
C ALA A 139 10.35 2.40 -12.15
N LEU A 140 11.61 2.07 -11.82
CA LEU A 140 12.79 2.89 -12.09
C LEU A 140 13.08 3.06 -13.58
N LEU A 141 13.08 1.96 -14.35
CA LEU A 141 13.51 1.94 -15.75
C LEU A 141 12.48 2.54 -16.71
N PHE A 142 11.19 2.40 -16.40
CA PHE A 142 10.09 2.78 -17.30
C PHE A 142 9.37 4.07 -16.89
N GLN A 143 9.81 4.75 -15.83
CA GLN A 143 9.35 6.10 -15.54
C GLN A 143 9.91 7.10 -16.56
N LYS A 144 9.10 8.08 -16.97
CA LYS A 144 9.58 9.20 -17.81
C LYS A 144 10.62 10.00 -17.04
N TRP A 145 11.89 9.84 -17.39
CA TRP A 145 13.00 10.65 -16.87
C TRP A 145 12.77 12.11 -17.26
N GLY A 146 12.67 13.01 -16.27
CA GLY A 146 12.45 14.43 -16.51
C GLY A 146 11.92 15.20 -15.30
N THR A 147 10.68 14.93 -14.87
CA THR A 147 9.97 15.72 -13.84
C THR A 147 9.70 14.99 -12.52
N ASN A 148 10.01 13.69 -12.42
CA ASN A 148 9.73 12.86 -11.24
C ASN A 148 10.95 11.98 -10.91
N VAL A 149 12.03 12.56 -10.40
CA VAL A 149 13.10 11.77 -9.78
C VAL A 149 12.71 11.50 -8.33
N LYS A 150 12.20 10.31 -8.03
CA LYS A 150 11.91 9.89 -6.66
C LYS A 150 13.18 9.31 -6.04
N GLY A 151 13.92 10.12 -5.26
CA GLY A 151 15.11 9.65 -4.55
C GLY A 151 14.88 8.41 -3.65
N ARG A 152 13.63 8.16 -3.25
CA ARG A 152 13.21 6.96 -2.51
C ARG A 152 13.41 5.65 -3.29
N ASP A 153 13.26 5.67 -4.61
CA ASP A 153 13.45 4.48 -5.43
C ASP A 153 14.94 4.09 -5.53
N TRP A 154 15.87 5.01 -5.31
CA TRP A 154 17.29 4.68 -5.19
C TRP A 154 17.62 4.10 -3.81
N TYR A 155 17.02 4.65 -2.74
CA TYR A 155 17.26 4.20 -1.36
C TYR A 155 16.92 2.71 -1.15
N ASP A 156 15.76 2.22 -1.59
CA ASP A 156 15.42 0.79 -1.37
C ASP A 156 16.12 -0.18 -2.34
N MET A 157 17.08 0.31 -3.14
CA MET A 157 17.93 -0.54 -3.99
C MET A 157 19.31 -0.80 -3.37
N GLU A 158 19.65 -0.08 -2.31
CA GLU A 158 20.88 -0.22 -1.52
C GLU A 158 20.70 -1.25 -0.39
#